data_AF-A0A382EE49-F1
#
_entry.id   AF-A0A382EE49-F1
#
_cell.length_a   1.000
_cell.length_b   1.000
_cell.length_c   1.000
_cell.angle_alpha   90.00
_cell.angle_beta   90.00
_cell.angle_gamma   90.00
#
_symmetry.space_group_name_H-M   'P 1'
#
loop_
_entity.id
_entity.type
_entity.pdbx_description
1 polymer ?
#
loop_
_entity_poly.entity_id
_entity_poly.type
_entity_poly.pdbx_seq_one_letter_code
_entity_poly.pdbx_strand_id
1 'polypeptide(L)'
;MFKRIKPLLLLIGLVIWSCATPPPVATPTPIISPTVSILSPVNNQTINEIVTVVVETKDNDGIDKVEFYIDDSLVFTDLESFYEYQWNTIQYEDDSKHTVKVISYDLSGHSTISEPNVYVIDNSTSHPQGVNIISVSYTVTEMTIAWEGATDQDFKEYKVLYSSIEGGDKDTLISYSDKSRTTHILTDFDPAQENWFWVDVLDIYGLSTLSGGMTNEIDDAPISSDLYPISHNDEFQIMWSKNNNNDFGSYKLYQSFSEDMSNQILVYETNYRTDTTFVLSVDVLKYYQLVVEDIWGIQSKSNIEIGDYEIKIWGEYYSIVNTIELNLIENQLTGNIPPEIGILTNLTGLFLSYNYLQGEIPSEIGNLINLTELHLGHNGLQGEIPPEIGNLVNLTHLSLWDNELTGSIPPEIGN
;
A
#
# COMPACT_ATOMS: atom_id res chain seq x y z
N MET A 1 64.54 10.63 70.55
CA MET A 1 64.03 11.94 71.01
C MET A 1 62.97 11.69 72.08
N PHE A 2 63.19 12.23 73.28
CA PHE A 2 62.33 12.38 74.47
C PHE A 2 60.97 11.63 74.54
N LYS A 3 60.81 10.61 75.40
CA LYS A 3 60.37 10.65 76.83
C LYS A 3 59.06 11.41 77.09
N ARG A 4 57.99 10.69 77.47
CA ARG A 4 57.30 10.87 78.77
C ARG A 4 56.38 9.69 79.13
N ILE A 5 56.65 9.16 80.32
CA ILE A 5 55.94 8.15 81.11
C ILE A 5 54.90 8.86 81.99
N LYS A 6 53.76 8.22 82.32
CA LYS A 6 53.05 8.27 83.63
C LYS A 6 51.85 7.29 83.68
N PRO A 7 51.36 6.89 84.87
CA PRO A 7 51.46 5.50 85.35
C PRO A 7 50.11 4.75 85.44
N LEU A 8 50.22 3.43 85.54
CA LEU A 8 49.15 2.49 85.86
C LEU A 8 48.78 2.65 87.35
N LEU A 9 47.53 3.01 87.65
CA LEU A 9 46.99 2.97 89.01
C LEU A 9 46.41 1.58 89.26
N LEU A 10 46.98 0.86 90.22
CA LEU A 10 46.47 -0.41 90.74
C LEU A 10 45.35 -0.11 91.74
N LEU A 11 44.10 -0.44 91.40
CA LEU A 11 42.97 -0.40 92.34
C LEU A 11 42.69 -1.83 92.82
N ILE A 12 43.06 -2.11 94.07
CA ILE A 12 42.72 -3.36 94.77
C ILE A 12 41.27 -3.23 95.22
N GLY A 13 40.36 -3.86 94.49
CA GLY A 13 38.96 -4.03 94.91
C GLY A 13 38.82 -5.30 95.75
N LEU A 14 38.37 -5.15 97.00
CA LEU A 14 37.95 -6.23 97.88
C LEU A 14 36.86 -7.07 97.18
N VAL A 15 37.13 -8.35 96.93
CA VAL A 15 36.10 -9.32 96.53
C VAL A 15 35.42 -9.83 97.80
N ILE A 16 34.21 -9.34 98.04
CA ILE A 16 33.30 -9.92 99.03
C ILE A 16 32.53 -11.02 98.31
N TRP A 17 32.74 -12.28 98.69
CA TRP A 17 31.96 -13.41 98.17
C TRP A 17 30.52 -13.29 98.66
N SER A 18 29.64 -12.85 97.77
CA SER A 18 28.19 -13.07 97.86
C SER A 18 27.87 -14.33 97.05
N CYS A 19 27.33 -15.34 97.72
CA CYS A 19 26.84 -16.55 97.10
C CYS A 19 25.61 -16.19 96.24
N ALA A 20 25.81 -16.05 94.93
CA ALA A 20 24.71 -15.86 93.98
C ALA A 20 24.10 -17.23 93.65
N THR A 21 22.79 -17.34 93.84
CA THR A 21 21.97 -18.49 93.42
C THR A 21 22.14 -18.78 91.93
N PRO A 22 22.15 -20.05 91.48
CA PRO A 22 22.19 -20.37 90.06
C PRO A 22 20.98 -19.72 89.35
N PRO A 23 21.12 -19.30 88.08
CA PRO A 23 19.99 -18.79 87.31
C PRO A 23 18.91 -19.89 87.26
N PRO A 24 17.62 -19.53 87.29
CA PRO A 24 16.57 -20.51 87.12
C PRO A 24 16.81 -21.26 85.81
N VAL A 25 16.80 -22.59 85.86
CA VAL A 25 16.74 -23.42 84.67
C VAL A 25 15.52 -22.95 83.89
N ALA A 26 15.73 -22.40 82.69
CA ALA A 26 14.63 -22.06 81.81
C ALA A 26 13.83 -23.34 81.58
N THR A 27 12.59 -23.38 82.08
CA THR A 27 11.64 -24.39 81.66
C THR A 27 11.57 -24.35 80.14
N PRO A 28 11.70 -25.49 79.43
CA PRO A 28 11.58 -25.48 77.97
C PRO A 28 10.26 -24.81 77.62
N THR A 29 10.31 -23.80 76.75
CA THR A 29 9.11 -23.19 76.18
C THR A 29 8.29 -24.34 75.58
N PRO A 30 7.00 -24.48 75.93
CA PRO A 30 6.19 -25.53 75.34
C PRO A 30 6.21 -25.35 73.82
N ILE A 31 6.63 -26.40 73.11
CA ILE A 31 6.56 -26.45 71.65
C ILE A 31 5.08 -26.55 71.32
N ILE A 32 4.57 -25.54 70.62
CA ILE A 32 3.17 -25.45 70.21
C ILE A 32 3.11 -25.60 68.70
N SER A 33 1.94 -25.96 68.18
CA SER A 33 1.75 -26.00 66.73
C SER A 33 1.75 -24.58 66.13
N PRO A 34 2.18 -24.41 64.87
CA PRO A 34 2.23 -23.11 64.23
C PRO A 34 0.83 -22.51 64.09
N THR A 35 0.73 -21.19 63.97
CA THR A 35 -0.49 -20.52 63.50
C THR A 35 -0.40 -20.30 62.00
N VAL A 36 -1.52 -20.40 61.26
CA VAL A 36 -1.54 -20.18 59.81
C VAL A 36 -2.87 -19.57 59.36
N SER A 37 -2.80 -18.57 58.49
CA SER A 37 -3.97 -17.97 57.82
C SER A 37 -3.60 -17.41 56.45
N ILE A 38 -4.51 -17.52 55.49
CA ILE A 38 -4.37 -16.91 54.16
C ILE A 38 -4.77 -15.43 54.27
N LEU A 39 -3.86 -14.53 53.89
CA LEU A 39 -4.06 -13.07 53.95
C LEU A 39 -4.70 -12.52 52.67
N SER A 40 -4.30 -13.05 51.52
CA SER A 40 -4.76 -12.65 50.19
C SER A 40 -4.76 -13.87 49.27
N PRO A 41 -5.70 -13.99 48.33
CA PRO A 41 -6.92 -13.19 48.18
C PRO A 41 -7.92 -13.43 49.33
N VAL A 42 -8.86 -12.50 49.54
CA VAL A 42 -9.84 -12.58 50.64
C VAL A 42 -10.82 -13.73 50.39
N ASN A 43 -11.18 -14.48 51.42
CA ASN A 43 -12.10 -15.62 51.28
C ASN A 43 -13.42 -15.23 50.57
N ASN A 44 -13.90 -16.06 49.64
CA ASN A 44 -15.04 -15.86 48.75
C ASN A 44 -14.90 -14.72 47.73
N GLN A 45 -13.69 -14.22 47.52
CA GLN A 45 -13.40 -13.29 46.43
C GLN A 45 -13.51 -14.02 45.08
N THR A 46 -14.05 -13.32 44.08
CA THR A 46 -13.92 -13.71 42.67
C THR A 46 -12.54 -13.30 42.18
N ILE A 47 -11.82 -14.25 41.58
CA ILE A 47 -10.44 -14.08 41.15
C ILE A 47 -10.26 -14.55 39.70
N ASN A 48 -9.22 -14.07 39.03
CA ASN A 48 -8.96 -14.32 37.62
C ASN A 48 -7.44 -14.30 37.33
N GLU A 49 -7.04 -14.81 36.16
CA GLU A 49 -5.65 -14.85 35.68
C GLU A 49 -4.65 -15.53 36.64
N ILE A 50 -3.71 -14.77 37.21
CA ILE A 50 -2.73 -15.25 38.16
C ILE A 50 -2.90 -14.49 39.47
N VAL A 51 -3.16 -15.23 40.53
CA VAL A 51 -3.45 -14.67 41.84
C VAL A 51 -2.38 -15.11 42.82
N THR A 52 -1.79 -14.15 43.53
CA THR A 52 -0.80 -14.47 44.57
C THR A 52 -1.52 -14.81 45.88
N VAL A 53 -1.43 -16.08 46.29
CA VAL A 53 -1.90 -16.55 47.59
C VAL A 53 -0.82 -16.24 48.63
N VAL A 54 -1.07 -15.25 49.48
CA VAL A 54 -0.14 -14.79 50.53
C VAL A 54 -0.54 -15.39 51.87
N VAL A 55 0.41 -15.96 52.59
CA VAL A 55 0.17 -16.67 53.85
C VAL A 55 0.87 -15.97 55.02
N GLU A 56 0.15 -15.78 56.12
CA GLU A 56 0.76 -15.48 57.41
C GLU A 56 0.85 -16.75 58.24
N THR A 57 2.06 -17.08 58.67
CA THR A 57 2.29 -18.11 59.68
C THR A 57 3.26 -17.63 60.75
N LYS A 58 3.01 -18.02 61.99
CA LYS A 58 3.85 -17.70 63.15
C LYS A 58 3.96 -18.91 64.04
N ASP A 59 5.16 -19.16 64.50
CA ASP A 59 5.47 -20.22 65.45
C ASP A 59 6.56 -19.78 66.42
N ASN A 60 6.67 -20.44 67.58
CA ASN A 60 7.65 -20.11 68.61
C ASN A 60 9.00 -20.84 68.45
N ASP A 61 9.06 -21.86 67.61
CA ASP A 61 10.26 -22.65 67.25
C ASP A 61 10.68 -22.43 65.78
N GLY A 62 9.80 -21.83 64.97
CA GLY A 62 10.07 -21.47 63.58
C GLY A 62 9.37 -22.40 62.60
N ILE A 63 9.32 -21.99 61.33
CA ILE A 63 8.58 -22.69 60.28
C ILE A 63 9.55 -23.47 59.40
N ASP A 64 9.28 -24.76 59.22
CA ASP A 64 10.03 -25.65 58.32
C ASP A 64 9.61 -25.43 56.86
N LYS A 65 8.29 -25.48 56.61
CA LYS A 65 7.70 -25.35 55.28
C LYS A 65 6.23 -24.98 55.34
N VAL A 66 5.73 -24.49 54.21
CA VAL A 66 4.30 -24.22 53.99
C VAL A 66 3.85 -24.93 52.72
N GLU A 67 2.80 -25.75 52.82
CA GLU A 67 2.23 -26.50 51.71
C GLU A 67 0.88 -25.91 51.28
N PHE A 68 0.74 -25.63 49.99
CA PHE A 68 -0.47 -25.08 49.38
C PHE A 68 -1.26 -26.18 48.70
N TYR A 69 -2.56 -26.26 49.01
CA TYR A 69 -3.48 -27.23 48.45
C TYR A 69 -4.63 -26.53 47.74
N ILE A 70 -5.00 -27.03 46.56
CA ILE A 70 -6.17 -26.62 45.78
C ILE A 70 -7.03 -27.87 45.54
N ASP A 71 -8.29 -27.83 45.98
CA ASP A 71 -9.23 -28.97 45.95
C ASP A 71 -8.58 -30.28 46.44
N ASP A 72 -7.96 -30.18 47.61
CA ASP A 72 -7.25 -31.28 48.30
C ASP A 72 -6.01 -31.82 47.57
N SER A 73 -5.60 -31.21 46.46
CA SER A 73 -4.37 -31.55 45.74
C SER A 73 -3.24 -30.59 46.11
N LEU A 74 -2.08 -31.14 46.50
CA LEU A 74 -0.87 -30.34 46.76
C LEU A 74 -0.40 -29.69 45.45
N VAL A 75 -0.28 -28.37 45.44
CA VAL A 75 0.17 -27.62 44.26
C VAL A 75 1.54 -26.98 44.43
N PHE A 76 1.94 -26.67 45.66
CA PHE A 76 3.24 -26.03 45.93
C PHE A 76 3.71 -26.27 47.37
N THR A 77 5.02 -26.33 47.56
CA THR A 77 5.67 -26.34 48.86
C THR A 77 6.68 -25.22 48.91
N ASP A 78 6.46 -24.25 49.79
CA ASP A 78 7.32 -23.11 49.99
C ASP A 78 8.24 -23.34 51.20
N LEU A 79 9.53 -23.08 51.00
CA LEU A 79 10.59 -23.20 52.01
C LEU A 79 11.18 -21.83 52.38
N GLU A 80 10.71 -20.74 51.76
CA GLU A 80 11.25 -19.39 51.92
C GLU A 80 10.31 -18.49 52.74
N SER A 81 10.87 -17.57 53.52
CA SER A 81 10.07 -16.63 54.31
C SER A 81 9.31 -15.67 53.40
N PHE A 82 8.10 -15.25 53.80
CA PHE A 82 7.05 -14.51 53.07
C PHE A 82 5.93 -15.39 52.47
N TYR A 83 6.15 -16.70 52.36
CA TYR A 83 5.16 -17.75 52.05
C TYR A 83 4.07 -17.34 51.06
N GLU A 84 4.39 -17.43 49.77
CA GLU A 84 3.50 -17.03 48.68
C GLU A 84 3.46 -18.06 47.54
N TYR A 85 2.31 -18.14 46.87
CA TYR A 85 2.13 -19.00 45.70
C TYR A 85 1.39 -18.25 44.59
N GLN A 86 1.99 -18.19 43.39
CA GLN A 86 1.33 -17.68 42.20
C GLN A 86 0.42 -18.77 41.61
N TRP A 87 -0.87 -18.62 41.82
CA TRP A 87 -1.87 -19.56 41.32
C TRP A 87 -2.39 -19.11 39.97
N ASN A 88 -2.09 -19.89 38.93
CA ASN A 88 -2.65 -19.69 37.59
C ASN A 88 -4.08 -20.28 37.51
N THR A 89 -5.06 -19.39 37.39
CA THR A 89 -6.49 -19.72 37.31
C THR A 89 -7.02 -19.86 35.89
N ILE A 90 -6.25 -19.52 34.85
CA ILE A 90 -6.72 -19.54 33.43
C ILE A 90 -7.14 -20.94 32.94
N GLN A 91 -6.71 -21.99 33.65
CA GLN A 91 -7.01 -23.38 33.34
C GLN A 91 -8.38 -23.86 33.86
N TYR A 92 -9.07 -23.05 34.67
CA TYR A 92 -10.36 -23.40 35.24
C TYR A 92 -11.50 -22.68 34.51
N GLU A 93 -12.69 -23.29 34.53
CA GLU A 93 -13.90 -22.73 33.91
C GLU A 93 -14.42 -21.51 34.70
N ASP A 94 -15.07 -20.58 34.02
CA ASP A 94 -15.76 -19.47 34.67
C ASP A 94 -16.87 -19.98 35.61
N ASP A 95 -17.11 -19.23 36.69
CA ASP A 95 -18.01 -19.55 37.80
C ASP A 95 -17.64 -20.84 38.59
N SER A 96 -16.55 -21.51 38.25
CA SER A 96 -16.04 -22.66 39.01
C SER A 96 -15.58 -22.23 40.41
N LYS A 97 -15.77 -23.13 41.38
CA LYS A 97 -15.40 -22.90 42.77
C LYS A 97 -14.26 -23.80 43.17
N HIS A 98 -13.20 -23.20 43.68
CA HIS A 98 -11.99 -23.89 44.09
C HIS A 98 -11.67 -23.58 45.54
N THR A 99 -11.30 -24.61 46.29
CA THR A 99 -10.98 -24.49 47.72
C THR A 99 -9.48 -24.50 47.92
N VAL A 100 -8.94 -23.46 48.56
CA VAL A 100 -7.53 -23.37 48.94
C VAL A 100 -7.38 -23.65 50.44
N LYS A 101 -6.43 -24.53 50.77
CA LYS A 101 -5.99 -24.80 52.14
C LYS A 101 -4.48 -24.69 52.19
N VAL A 102 -3.97 -24.24 53.33
CA VAL A 102 -2.53 -24.16 53.56
C VAL A 102 -2.18 -24.92 54.82
N ILE A 103 -1.11 -25.71 54.78
CA ILE A 103 -0.57 -26.42 55.95
C ILE A 103 0.79 -25.84 56.27
N SER A 104 0.94 -25.32 57.49
CA SER A 104 2.23 -24.88 58.00
C SER A 104 2.82 -25.96 58.90
N TYR A 105 4.10 -26.24 58.74
CA TYR A 105 4.85 -27.19 59.55
C TYR A 105 5.93 -26.46 60.34
N ASP A 106 6.06 -26.76 61.63
CA ASP A 106 7.16 -26.27 62.46
C ASP A 106 8.40 -27.18 62.34
N LEU A 107 9.54 -26.72 62.83
CA LEU A 107 10.80 -27.49 62.85
C LEU A 107 10.78 -28.73 63.76
N SER A 108 9.78 -28.80 64.65
CA SER A 108 9.58 -29.88 65.61
C SER A 108 8.61 -30.97 65.13
N GLY A 109 8.04 -30.82 63.93
CA GLY A 109 7.16 -31.77 63.28
C GLY A 109 5.67 -31.63 63.61
N HIS A 110 5.22 -30.56 64.27
CA HIS A 110 3.79 -30.26 64.36
C HIS A 110 3.33 -29.45 63.15
N SER A 111 2.03 -29.53 62.89
CA SER A 111 1.42 -28.85 61.76
C SER A 111 0.07 -28.27 62.12
N THR A 112 -0.27 -27.16 61.47
CA THR A 112 -1.61 -26.57 61.53
C THR A 112 -2.12 -26.35 60.11
N ILE A 113 -3.39 -26.67 59.91
CA ILE A 113 -4.10 -26.44 58.65
C ILE A 113 -4.88 -25.13 58.81
N SER A 114 -4.85 -24.28 57.79
CA SER A 114 -5.67 -23.07 57.74
C SER A 114 -7.16 -23.41 57.66
N GLU A 115 -8.01 -22.47 58.04
CA GLU A 115 -9.40 -22.51 57.57
C GLU A 115 -9.44 -22.52 56.03
N PRO A 116 -10.32 -23.30 55.40
CA PRO A 116 -10.43 -23.36 53.95
C PRO A 116 -11.01 -22.05 53.40
N ASN A 117 -10.32 -21.45 52.43
CA ASN A 117 -10.87 -20.37 51.64
C ASN A 117 -11.45 -20.92 50.34
N VAL A 118 -12.60 -20.41 49.93
CA VAL A 118 -13.25 -20.77 48.65
C VAL A 118 -13.16 -19.55 47.74
N TYR A 119 -12.78 -19.76 46.49
CA TYR A 119 -12.71 -18.72 45.47
C TYR A 119 -13.58 -19.09 44.28
N VAL A 120 -14.17 -18.08 43.65
CA VAL A 120 -14.90 -18.22 42.38
C VAL A 120 -13.96 -17.76 41.27
N ILE A 121 -13.78 -18.56 40.24
CA ILE A 121 -12.97 -18.16 39.08
C ILE A 121 -13.84 -17.42 38.08
N ASP A 122 -13.37 -16.28 37.60
CA ASP A 122 -14.01 -15.51 36.52
C ASP A 122 -12.95 -15.01 35.55
N ASN A 123 -12.51 -15.89 34.66
CA ASN A 123 -11.55 -15.58 33.61
C ASN A 123 -12.22 -14.90 32.40
N SER A 124 -13.53 -14.58 32.44
CA SER A 124 -14.23 -13.91 31.33
C SER A 124 -13.63 -12.54 30.96
N THR A 125 -12.85 -11.95 31.88
CA THR A 125 -12.13 -10.69 31.72
C THR A 125 -10.61 -10.84 31.69
N SER A 126 -10.09 -12.06 31.65
CA SER A 126 -8.64 -12.35 31.74
C SER A 126 -7.84 -12.01 30.47
N HIS A 127 -8.53 -11.83 29.34
CA HIS A 127 -7.86 -11.45 28.11
C HIS A 127 -7.56 -9.95 28.12
N PRO A 128 -6.39 -9.54 27.61
CA PRO A 128 -6.04 -8.14 27.61
C PRO A 128 -7.03 -7.33 26.79
N GLN A 129 -7.32 -6.09 27.20
CA GLN A 129 -8.20 -5.25 26.40
C GLN A 129 -7.57 -4.99 25.02
N GLY A 130 -8.25 -5.42 23.96
CA GLY A 130 -7.83 -5.19 22.59
C GLY A 130 -7.79 -3.70 22.22
N VAL A 131 -7.07 -3.39 21.14
CA VAL A 131 -6.97 -2.03 20.59
C VAL A 131 -7.66 -1.97 19.24
N ASN A 132 -8.15 -0.79 18.85
CA ASN A 132 -8.58 -0.56 17.48
C ASN A 132 -7.44 0.00 16.65
N ILE A 133 -7.36 -0.40 15.38
CA ILE A 133 -6.56 0.32 14.39
C ILE A 133 -7.32 1.60 14.06
N ILE A 134 -6.63 2.74 14.20
CA ILE A 134 -7.16 4.08 13.95
C ILE A 134 -7.10 4.39 12.45
N SER A 135 -5.99 4.05 11.81
CA SER A 135 -5.79 4.31 10.38
C SER A 135 -4.70 3.42 9.79
N VAL A 136 -4.86 3.04 8.53
CA VAL A 136 -3.80 2.58 7.63
C VAL A 136 -3.75 3.58 6.48
N SER A 137 -2.77 4.49 6.52
CA SER A 137 -2.64 5.55 5.53
C SER A 137 -1.24 5.54 4.93
N TYR A 138 -1.07 6.13 3.75
CA TYR A 138 0.23 6.14 3.09
C TYR A 138 0.53 7.49 2.42
N THR A 139 1.81 7.67 2.16
CA THR A 139 2.40 8.70 1.30
C THR A 139 3.17 8.00 0.19
N VAL A 140 3.81 8.75 -0.70
CA VAL A 140 4.63 8.16 -1.79
C VAL A 140 5.83 7.34 -1.30
N THR A 141 6.25 7.45 -0.03
CA THR A 141 7.43 6.72 0.50
C THR A 141 7.12 5.80 1.67
N GLU A 142 6.02 6.01 2.37
CA GLU A 142 5.76 5.36 3.65
C GLU A 142 4.27 5.07 3.86
N MET A 143 3.97 3.88 4.36
CA MET A 143 2.65 3.49 4.90
C MET A 143 2.71 3.44 6.42
N THR A 144 1.78 4.14 7.08
CA THR A 144 1.66 4.21 8.53
C THR A 144 0.42 3.47 9.01
N ILE A 145 0.64 2.48 9.87
CA ILE A 145 -0.39 1.79 10.65
C ILE A 145 -0.40 2.45 12.03
N ALA A 146 -1.54 2.98 12.44
CA ALA A 146 -1.73 3.59 13.75
C ALA A 146 -2.86 2.90 14.51
N TRP A 147 -2.68 2.67 15.81
CA TRP A 147 -3.67 2.01 16.67
C TRP A 147 -3.85 2.75 18.00
N GLU A 148 -4.89 2.39 18.75
CA GLU A 148 -5.12 2.91 20.10
C GLU A 148 -4.11 2.35 21.10
N GLY A 149 -3.78 3.08 22.15
CA GLY A 149 -2.92 2.55 23.21
C GLY A 149 -3.66 1.52 24.06
N ALA A 150 -3.04 0.37 24.32
CA ALA A 150 -3.50 -0.59 25.31
C ALA A 150 -3.64 0.08 26.68
N THR A 151 -4.69 -0.28 27.40
CA THR A 151 -4.96 0.20 28.75
C THR A 151 -4.40 -0.76 29.80
N ASP A 152 -4.08 -1.99 29.42
CA ASP A 152 -3.83 -3.08 30.34
C ASP A 152 -2.58 -2.93 31.22
N GLN A 153 -2.70 -3.21 32.52
CA GLN A 153 -1.61 -2.99 33.48
C GLN A 153 -0.47 -3.99 33.31
N ASP A 154 -0.78 -5.20 32.87
CA ASP A 154 0.16 -6.31 32.70
C ASP A 154 0.50 -6.56 31.22
N PHE A 155 0.32 -5.54 30.38
CA PHE A 155 0.74 -5.50 28.99
C PHE A 155 2.18 -6.00 28.81
N LYS A 156 2.38 -6.90 27.84
CA LYS A 156 3.69 -7.40 27.42
C LYS A 156 4.12 -6.85 26.07
N GLU A 157 3.29 -6.98 25.04
CA GLU A 157 3.63 -6.52 23.70
C GLU A 157 2.42 -6.34 22.77
N TYR A 158 2.59 -5.51 21.75
CA TYR A 158 1.78 -5.53 20.53
C TYR A 158 2.45 -6.43 19.50
N LYS A 159 1.68 -7.24 18.78
CA LYS A 159 2.10 -7.85 17.51
C LYS A 159 1.31 -7.23 16.38
N VAL A 160 2.01 -6.57 15.45
CA VAL A 160 1.40 -6.09 14.21
C VAL A 160 1.45 -7.25 13.21
N LEU A 161 0.28 -7.59 12.68
CA LEU A 161 0.10 -8.69 11.73
C LEU A 161 -0.28 -8.14 10.36
N TYR A 162 0.07 -8.87 9.30
CA TYR A 162 -0.15 -8.49 7.91
C TYR A 162 -0.76 -9.64 7.10
N SER A 163 -1.57 -9.30 6.10
CA SER A 163 -2.01 -10.16 5.01
C SER A 163 -2.31 -9.31 3.77
N SER A 164 -2.11 -9.86 2.58
CA SER A 164 -2.48 -9.22 1.32
C SER A 164 -3.99 -9.29 1.02
N ILE A 165 -4.77 -10.02 1.84
CA ILE A 165 -6.24 -10.15 1.74
C ILE A 165 -6.86 -10.24 3.14
N GLU A 166 -8.12 -9.80 3.30
CA GLU A 166 -8.81 -9.75 4.59
C GLU A 166 -8.85 -11.10 5.33
N GLY A 167 -9.11 -12.18 4.59
CA GLY A 167 -9.25 -13.53 5.13
C GLY A 167 -7.98 -14.37 5.13
N GLY A 168 -6.83 -13.79 4.81
CA GLY A 168 -5.57 -14.52 4.65
C GLY A 168 -4.91 -14.92 5.96
N ASP A 169 -3.81 -15.65 5.82
CA ASP A 169 -2.93 -15.98 6.94
C ASP A 169 -2.29 -14.70 7.49
N LYS A 170 -2.33 -14.54 8.81
CA LYS A 170 -1.88 -13.33 9.51
C LYS A 170 -0.43 -13.48 9.90
N ASP A 171 0.47 -13.11 9.01
CA ASP A 171 1.91 -13.16 9.27
C ASP A 171 2.30 -12.08 10.28
N THR A 172 3.18 -12.44 11.23
CA THR A 172 3.72 -11.45 12.16
C THR A 172 4.73 -10.56 11.45
N LEU A 173 4.39 -9.28 11.32
CA LEU A 173 5.25 -8.28 10.71
C LEU A 173 6.30 -7.78 11.70
N ILE A 174 5.86 -7.40 12.91
CA ILE A 174 6.74 -6.88 13.97
C ILE A 174 6.07 -7.00 15.35
N SER A 175 6.87 -6.94 16.41
CA SER A 175 6.39 -6.91 17.80
C SER A 175 7.01 -5.75 18.59
N TYR A 176 6.24 -5.17 19.51
CA TYR A 176 6.63 -4.03 20.32
C TYR A 176 6.27 -4.23 21.79
N SER A 177 7.29 -4.33 22.64
CA SER A 177 7.11 -4.38 24.11
C SER A 177 6.97 -3.00 24.76
N ASP A 178 7.19 -1.92 24.01
CA ASP A 178 6.94 -0.56 24.48
C ASP A 178 5.45 -0.24 24.33
N LYS A 179 4.73 -0.23 25.46
CA LYS A 179 3.29 0.07 25.52
C LYS A 179 2.93 1.42 24.91
N SER A 180 3.84 2.40 24.96
CA SER A 180 3.61 3.75 24.43
C SER A 180 3.68 3.82 22.90
N ARG A 181 4.17 2.77 22.24
CA ARG A 181 4.27 2.71 20.79
C ARG A 181 2.93 2.31 20.17
N THR A 182 2.34 3.25 19.45
CA THR A 182 1.02 3.08 18.83
C THR A 182 1.04 3.20 17.30
N THR A 183 2.24 3.14 16.70
CA THR A 183 2.42 3.22 15.25
C THR A 183 3.52 2.30 14.73
N HIS A 184 3.33 1.86 13.47
CA HIS A 184 4.31 1.16 12.66
C HIS A 184 4.39 1.80 11.27
N ILE A 185 5.60 1.87 10.70
CA ILE A 185 5.85 2.46 9.38
C ILE A 185 6.50 1.39 8.49
N LEU A 186 5.91 1.22 7.30
CA LEU A 186 6.43 0.43 6.20
C LEU A 186 6.96 1.34 5.11
N THR A 187 8.06 0.94 4.49
CA THR A 187 8.69 1.64 3.35
C THR A 187 8.64 0.82 2.06
N ASP A 188 8.28 -0.46 2.15
CA ASP A 188 8.10 -1.38 1.04
C ASP A 188 6.65 -1.86 1.07
N PHE A 189 5.84 -1.36 0.14
CA PHE A 189 4.41 -1.62 0.03
C PHE A 189 3.91 -1.31 -1.38
N ASP A 190 2.78 -1.92 -1.75
CA ASP A 190 2.05 -1.62 -2.98
C ASP A 190 0.65 -1.10 -2.61
N PRO A 191 0.37 0.21 -2.73
CA PRO A 191 -0.95 0.76 -2.41
C PRO A 191 -1.98 0.52 -3.51
N ALA A 192 -1.59 -0.01 -4.68
CA ALA A 192 -2.54 -0.42 -5.73
C ALA A 192 -3.34 -1.67 -5.33
N GLN A 193 -3.04 -2.26 -4.18
CA GLN A 193 -3.70 -3.43 -3.62
C GLN A 193 -4.10 -3.19 -2.16
N GLU A 194 -4.95 -4.08 -1.65
CA GLU A 194 -5.28 -4.11 -0.23
C GLU A 194 -4.09 -4.63 0.58
N ASN A 195 -3.78 -3.94 1.68
CA ASN A 195 -2.79 -4.37 2.66
C ASN A 195 -3.49 -4.41 4.02
N TRP A 196 -3.91 -5.60 4.43
CA TRP A 196 -4.67 -5.80 5.65
C TRP A 196 -3.76 -5.95 6.86
N PHE A 197 -4.07 -5.19 7.91
CA PHE A 197 -3.34 -5.20 9.17
C PHE A 197 -4.24 -5.52 10.35
N TRP A 198 -3.65 -6.15 11.36
CA TRP A 198 -4.23 -6.36 12.69
C TRP A 198 -3.19 -6.04 13.75
N VAL A 199 -3.65 -5.75 14.96
CA VAL A 199 -2.80 -5.63 16.14
C VAL A 199 -3.31 -6.60 17.20
N ASP A 200 -2.47 -7.56 17.58
CA ASP A 200 -2.72 -8.48 18.68
C ASP A 200 -2.04 -7.92 19.94
N VAL A 201 -2.80 -7.75 21.01
CA VAL A 201 -2.30 -7.26 22.31
C VAL A 201 -2.04 -8.48 23.18
N LEU A 202 -0.83 -8.63 23.70
CA LEU A 202 -0.44 -9.72 24.59
C LEU A 202 -0.12 -9.19 25.98
N ASP A 203 -0.50 -9.95 26.99
CA ASP A 203 -0.09 -9.74 28.39
C ASP A 203 1.15 -10.58 28.75
N ILE A 204 1.68 -10.38 29.97
CA ILE A 204 2.85 -11.10 30.49
C ILE A 204 2.61 -12.59 30.68
N TYR A 205 1.35 -13.01 30.75
CA TYR A 205 0.91 -14.39 30.97
C TYR A 205 0.64 -15.16 29.67
N GLY A 206 0.67 -14.46 28.53
CA GLY A 206 0.54 -15.03 27.19
C GLY A 206 -0.88 -15.10 26.66
N LEU A 207 -1.87 -14.48 27.32
CA LEU A 207 -3.19 -14.28 26.72
C LEU A 207 -3.12 -13.13 25.72
N SER A 208 -4.04 -13.16 24.76
CA SER A 208 -4.08 -12.14 23.72
C SER A 208 -5.48 -11.78 23.27
N THR A 209 -5.59 -10.58 22.71
CA THR A 209 -6.80 -10.08 22.06
C THR A 209 -6.43 -9.40 20.74
N LEU A 210 -7.00 -9.93 19.66
CA LEU A 210 -6.80 -9.43 18.31
C LEU A 210 -7.75 -8.28 17.98
N SER A 211 -7.22 -7.22 17.36
CA SER A 211 -8.03 -6.11 16.85
C SER A 211 -8.95 -6.52 15.70
N GLY A 212 -9.89 -5.63 15.34
CA GLY A 212 -10.46 -5.62 13.98
C GLY A 212 -9.38 -5.37 12.93
N GLY A 213 -9.57 -5.92 11.72
CA GLY A 213 -8.68 -5.68 10.59
C GLY A 213 -8.92 -4.32 9.95
N MET A 214 -7.88 -3.71 9.39
CA MET A 214 -7.98 -2.50 8.58
C MET A 214 -7.01 -2.55 7.41
N THR A 215 -7.43 -2.05 6.25
CA THR A 215 -6.58 -1.92 5.05
C THR A 215 -6.37 -0.44 4.69
N ASN A 216 -5.35 -0.17 3.87
CA ASN A 216 -5.20 1.11 3.18
C ASN A 216 -6.34 1.34 2.17
N GLU A 217 -6.59 2.60 1.83
CA GLU A 217 -7.32 2.95 0.61
C GLU A 217 -6.48 2.53 -0.61
N ILE A 218 -7.11 1.93 -1.62
CA ILE A 218 -6.44 1.56 -2.86
C ILE A 218 -6.11 2.84 -3.62
N ASP A 219 -4.89 2.91 -4.16
CA ASP A 219 -4.45 4.04 -4.97
C ASP A 219 -5.29 4.21 -6.23
N ASP A 220 -5.64 5.47 -6.51
CA ASP A 220 -6.41 5.83 -7.69
C ASP A 220 -5.47 6.06 -8.88
N ALA A 221 -5.93 5.75 -10.09
CA ALA A 221 -5.16 6.05 -11.30
C ALA A 221 -4.76 7.54 -11.36
N PRO A 222 -3.57 7.86 -11.89
CA PRO A 222 -3.11 9.23 -11.98
C PRO A 222 -4.04 10.04 -12.88
N ILE A 223 -4.19 11.35 -12.64
CA ILE A 223 -5.00 12.21 -13.48
C ILE A 223 -4.43 12.19 -14.90
N SER A 224 -5.28 12.01 -15.90
CA SER A 224 -4.85 12.07 -17.30
C SER A 224 -4.27 13.44 -17.62
N SER A 225 -3.16 13.46 -18.35
CA SER A 225 -2.69 14.68 -19.03
C SER A 225 -3.41 14.83 -20.36
N ASP A 226 -3.74 16.07 -20.72
CA ASP A 226 -4.39 16.38 -21.99
C ASP A 226 -3.32 16.50 -23.08
N LEU A 227 -3.51 15.81 -24.20
CA LEU A 227 -2.75 16.11 -25.41
C LEU A 227 -3.35 17.35 -26.05
N TYR A 228 -2.52 18.35 -26.33
CA TYR A 228 -2.96 19.54 -27.05
C TYR A 228 -3.06 19.26 -28.55
N PRO A 229 -3.92 20.01 -29.27
CA PRO A 229 -4.00 19.92 -30.71
C PRO A 229 -2.62 20.07 -31.34
N ILE A 230 -2.22 19.07 -32.12
CA ILE A 230 -0.92 19.04 -32.77
C ILE A 230 -1.01 20.01 -33.96
N SER A 231 -0.22 21.09 -33.93
CA SER A 231 -0.25 22.15 -34.93
C SER A 231 1.15 22.42 -35.49
N HIS A 232 1.21 22.81 -36.77
CA HIS A 232 2.47 23.08 -37.47
C HIS A 232 3.04 24.43 -37.04
N ASN A 233 4.02 24.40 -36.12
CA ASN A 233 5.01 25.46 -35.96
C ASN A 233 6.36 24.96 -36.52
N ASP A 234 7.30 25.88 -36.79
CA ASP A 234 8.68 25.53 -37.11
C ASP A 234 9.18 24.56 -36.00
N GLU A 235 9.33 23.27 -36.32
CA GLU A 235 9.75 22.14 -35.46
C GLU A 235 8.67 21.11 -34.98
N PHE A 236 7.41 21.10 -35.46
CA PHE A 236 6.38 20.07 -35.17
C PHE A 236 6.42 19.47 -33.75
N GLN A 237 5.74 20.13 -32.82
CA GLN A 237 5.79 19.81 -31.39
C GLN A 237 4.49 19.13 -30.93
N ILE A 238 4.61 17.94 -30.35
CA ILE A 238 3.54 17.30 -29.59
C ILE A 238 3.67 17.77 -28.14
N MET A 239 2.65 18.48 -27.66
CA MET A 239 2.63 19.06 -26.32
C MET A 239 1.49 18.49 -25.50
N TRP A 240 1.69 18.39 -24.20
CA TRP A 240 0.65 17.95 -23.26
C TRP A 240 0.62 18.78 -21.99
N SER A 241 -0.50 18.69 -21.26
CA SER A 241 -0.63 19.35 -19.96
C SER A 241 0.25 18.66 -18.91
N LYS A 242 0.86 19.45 -18.03
CA LYS A 242 1.63 18.91 -16.90
C LYS A 242 0.71 18.19 -15.92
N ASN A 243 1.09 16.97 -15.54
CA ASN A 243 0.41 16.15 -14.54
C ASN A 243 0.84 16.67 -13.16
N ASN A 244 -0.12 16.82 -12.25
CA ASN A 244 0.10 17.35 -10.91
C ASN A 244 -0.18 16.34 -9.78
N ASN A 245 -0.37 15.06 -10.08
CA ASN A 245 -0.47 14.00 -9.06
C ASN A 245 0.86 13.85 -8.34
N ASN A 246 0.86 13.74 -7.01
CA ASN A 246 2.10 13.71 -6.22
C ASN A 246 2.98 12.48 -6.53
N ASP A 247 2.36 11.38 -6.96
CA ASP A 247 2.91 10.07 -7.28
C ASP A 247 3.30 9.86 -8.75
N PHE A 248 3.29 10.89 -9.60
CA PHE A 248 3.72 10.75 -11.01
C PHE A 248 5.04 9.97 -11.15
N GLY A 249 5.00 8.94 -12.00
CA GLY A 249 6.15 8.16 -12.39
C GLY A 249 6.70 8.60 -13.74
N SER A 250 5.88 8.58 -14.79
CA SER A 250 6.34 8.87 -16.16
C SER A 250 5.23 9.31 -17.13
N TYR A 251 5.69 9.92 -18.23
CA TYR A 251 4.94 10.09 -19.47
C TYR A 251 5.42 9.09 -20.50
N LYS A 252 4.47 8.47 -21.22
CA LYS A 252 4.73 7.57 -22.35
C LYS A 252 3.86 8.01 -23.53
N LEU A 253 4.48 8.48 -24.61
CA LEU A 253 3.79 8.89 -25.83
C LEU A 253 3.81 7.74 -26.83
N TYR A 254 2.62 7.34 -27.27
CA TYR A 254 2.43 6.31 -28.27
C TYR A 254 1.96 6.91 -29.59
N GLN A 255 2.35 6.28 -30.70
CA GLN A 255 1.83 6.57 -32.04
C GLN A 255 1.18 5.34 -32.67
N SER A 256 0.24 5.51 -33.58
CA SER A 256 -0.54 4.46 -34.21
C SER A 256 -0.93 4.83 -35.64
N PHE A 257 -1.14 3.85 -36.51
CA PHE A 257 -1.78 4.08 -37.81
C PHE A 257 -3.32 3.96 -37.74
N SER A 258 -3.83 3.43 -36.62
CA SER A 258 -5.26 3.26 -36.37
C SER A 258 -5.74 4.23 -35.29
N GLU A 259 -6.92 4.82 -35.49
CA GLU A 259 -7.56 5.75 -34.55
C GLU A 259 -7.79 5.12 -33.17
N ASP A 260 -8.04 3.82 -33.10
CA ASP A 260 -8.27 3.10 -31.84
C ASP A 260 -6.99 2.75 -31.06
N MET A 261 -5.82 3.19 -31.54
CA MET A 261 -4.50 2.87 -30.97
C MET A 261 -4.19 1.37 -30.87
N SER A 262 -4.89 0.50 -31.62
CA SER A 262 -4.72 -0.96 -31.56
C SER A 262 -3.33 -1.45 -32.01
N ASN A 263 -2.65 -0.69 -32.88
CA ASN A 263 -1.32 -0.98 -33.39
C ASN A 263 -0.24 0.00 -32.89
N GLN A 264 -0.44 0.52 -31.68
CA GLN A 264 0.40 1.56 -31.12
C GLN A 264 1.85 1.13 -30.86
N ILE A 265 2.77 2.08 -31.00
CA ILE A 265 4.21 1.96 -30.76
C ILE A 265 4.64 3.11 -29.84
N LEU A 266 5.42 2.81 -28.79
CA LEU A 266 6.01 3.81 -27.91
C LEU A 266 7.07 4.60 -28.67
N VAL A 267 6.95 5.93 -28.71
CA VAL A 267 7.90 6.81 -29.40
C VAL A 267 8.66 7.74 -28.47
N TYR A 268 8.12 8.02 -27.29
CA TYR A 268 8.77 8.86 -26.30
C TYR A 268 8.42 8.43 -24.89
N GLU A 269 9.39 8.49 -23.98
CA GLU A 269 9.19 8.24 -22.56
C GLU A 269 10.07 9.18 -21.74
N THR A 270 9.52 9.74 -20.67
CA THR A 270 10.25 10.61 -19.75
C THR A 270 9.67 10.51 -18.34
N ASN A 271 10.53 10.51 -17.34
CA ASN A 271 10.14 10.62 -15.92
C ASN A 271 10.32 12.05 -15.38
N TYR A 272 10.69 13.01 -16.24
CA TYR A 272 10.74 14.40 -15.88
C TYR A 272 9.35 15.02 -16.04
N ARG A 273 8.66 15.29 -14.94
CA ARG A 273 7.31 15.89 -14.96
C ARG A 273 7.20 17.20 -15.75
N THR A 274 8.29 17.95 -15.89
CA THR A 274 8.32 19.23 -16.64
C THR A 274 8.57 19.05 -18.13
N ASP A 275 8.90 17.84 -18.55
CA ASP A 275 9.15 17.49 -19.93
C ASP A 275 7.83 17.14 -20.61
N THR A 276 7.17 18.21 -21.08
CA THR A 276 5.80 18.17 -21.61
C THR A 276 5.75 18.42 -23.12
N THR A 277 6.85 18.17 -23.82
CA THR A 277 6.97 18.47 -25.24
C THR A 277 7.89 17.46 -25.91
N PHE A 278 7.42 16.90 -27.02
CA PHE A 278 8.19 16.03 -27.89
C PHE A 278 8.25 16.63 -29.29
N VAL A 279 9.46 16.77 -29.82
CA VAL A 279 9.74 17.33 -31.16
C VAL A 279 9.92 16.16 -32.13
N LEU A 280 9.13 16.14 -33.21
CA LEU A 280 9.26 15.14 -34.27
C LEU A 280 9.67 15.79 -35.59
N SER A 281 10.37 15.05 -36.45
CA SER A 281 10.52 15.41 -37.87
C SER A 281 9.41 14.76 -38.68
N VAL A 282 8.71 15.56 -39.50
CA VAL A 282 7.62 15.22 -40.43
C VAL A 282 7.44 13.72 -40.69
N ASP A 283 6.28 13.19 -40.31
CA ASP A 283 5.90 11.79 -40.53
C ASP A 283 4.54 11.73 -41.25
N VAL A 284 4.22 10.59 -41.84
CA VAL A 284 2.90 10.33 -42.42
C VAL A 284 1.79 10.41 -41.36
N LEU A 285 0.51 10.42 -41.78
CA LEU A 285 -0.64 10.45 -40.85
C LEU A 285 -0.52 9.40 -39.74
N LYS A 286 -0.56 9.86 -38.48
CA LYS A 286 -0.50 9.04 -37.26
C LYS A 286 -1.48 9.53 -36.21
N TYR A 287 -1.96 8.62 -35.38
CA TYR A 287 -2.67 8.93 -34.15
C TYR A 287 -1.71 8.84 -32.97
N TYR A 288 -1.84 9.75 -32.03
CA TYR A 288 -1.00 9.87 -30.85
C TYR A 288 -1.87 9.82 -29.59
N GLN A 289 -1.38 9.09 -28.58
CA GLN A 289 -1.99 9.05 -27.26
C GLN A 289 -0.91 9.08 -26.20
N LEU A 290 -1.10 9.92 -25.19
CA LEU A 290 -0.24 10.00 -24.03
C LEU A 290 -0.79 9.09 -22.93
N VAL A 291 0.11 8.33 -22.32
CA VAL A 291 -0.14 7.56 -21.12
C VAL A 291 0.65 8.19 -19.99
N VAL A 292 -0.03 8.50 -18.89
CA VAL A 292 0.61 8.89 -17.62
C VAL A 292 0.64 7.66 -16.75
N GLU A 293 1.79 7.35 -16.17
CA GLU A 293 1.97 6.26 -15.22
C GLU A 293 2.46 6.85 -13.89
N ASP A 294 1.91 6.41 -12.77
CA ASP A 294 2.42 6.76 -11.43
C ASP A 294 3.62 5.87 -11.04
N ILE A 295 4.17 6.09 -9.84
CA ILE A 295 5.30 5.29 -9.31
C ILE A 295 4.94 3.84 -8.98
N TRP A 296 3.65 3.49 -8.92
CA TRP A 296 3.15 2.14 -8.66
C TRP A 296 2.67 1.42 -9.93
N GLY A 297 2.74 2.08 -11.08
CA GLY A 297 2.44 1.50 -12.38
C GLY A 297 0.99 1.62 -12.81
N ILE A 298 0.12 2.33 -12.07
CA ILE A 298 -1.25 2.59 -12.51
C ILE A 298 -1.22 3.67 -13.58
N GLN A 299 -2.07 3.52 -14.59
CA GLN A 299 -2.03 4.32 -15.80
C GLN A 299 -3.33 5.06 -16.05
N SER A 300 -3.21 6.25 -16.62
CA SER A 300 -4.30 6.96 -17.29
C SER A 300 -3.91 7.36 -18.70
N LYS A 301 -4.91 7.57 -19.54
CA LYS A 301 -4.73 7.88 -20.97
C LYS A 301 -5.34 9.23 -21.30
N SER A 302 -4.68 9.97 -22.17
CA SER A 302 -5.21 11.21 -22.74
C SER A 302 -6.29 10.95 -23.79
N ASN A 303 -6.89 12.03 -24.29
CA ASN A 303 -7.47 12.08 -25.64
C ASN A 303 -6.48 11.56 -26.70
N ILE A 304 -7.03 11.09 -27.82
CA ILE A 304 -6.24 10.70 -28.99
C ILE A 304 -6.18 11.91 -29.91
N GLU A 305 -4.98 12.34 -30.24
CA GLU A 305 -4.75 13.43 -31.19
C GLU A 305 -4.13 12.87 -32.46
N ILE A 306 -4.59 13.33 -33.59
CA ILE A 306 -4.04 12.95 -34.89
C ILE A 306 -2.94 13.97 -35.26
N GLY A 307 -1.76 13.45 -35.58
CA GLY A 307 -0.66 14.21 -36.17
C GLY A 307 -0.49 13.89 -37.66
N ASP A 308 0.60 14.41 -38.23
CA ASP A 308 0.59 15.34 -39.35
C ASP A 308 -0.37 15.09 -40.53
N TYR A 309 -0.87 16.22 -41.02
CA TYR A 309 -1.87 16.34 -42.04
C TYR A 309 -1.26 16.70 -43.38
N GLU A 310 0.03 16.52 -43.67
CA GLU A 310 0.59 17.04 -44.93
C GLU A 310 1.04 15.96 -45.90
N ILE A 311 0.67 16.11 -47.17
CA ILE A 311 1.29 15.37 -48.27
C ILE A 311 2.14 16.30 -49.10
N LYS A 312 3.27 15.79 -49.60
CA LYS A 312 4.11 16.52 -50.54
C LYS A 312 3.78 16.10 -51.97
N ILE A 313 3.20 17.02 -52.74
CA ILE A 313 2.90 16.83 -54.17
C ILE A 313 3.53 17.98 -54.96
N TRP A 314 4.22 17.66 -56.04
CA TRP A 314 4.99 18.60 -56.86
C TRP A 314 5.96 19.54 -56.11
N GLY A 315 6.49 19.08 -54.97
CA GLY A 315 7.49 19.84 -54.20
C GLY A 315 6.91 20.70 -53.08
N GLU A 316 5.60 20.89 -53.06
CA GLU A 316 4.86 21.69 -52.07
C GLU A 316 4.10 20.78 -51.10
N TYR A 317 3.88 21.27 -49.88
CA TYR A 317 3.13 20.55 -48.83
C TYR A 317 1.68 21.03 -48.76
N TYR A 318 0.75 20.09 -48.62
CA TYR A 318 -0.69 20.35 -48.59
C TYR A 318 -1.35 19.63 -47.44
N SER A 319 -2.21 20.34 -46.73
CA SER A 319 -2.94 19.80 -45.58
C SER A 319 -4.08 18.85 -46.02
N ILE A 320 -3.93 17.54 -45.85
CA ILE A 320 -4.94 16.47 -45.89
C ILE A 320 -6.28 16.91 -45.30
N VAL A 321 -6.28 17.57 -44.14
CA VAL A 321 -7.53 18.00 -43.50
C VAL A 321 -8.03 19.36 -43.95
N ASN A 322 -7.15 20.34 -44.14
CA ASN A 322 -7.58 21.72 -44.42
C ASN A 322 -7.64 22.06 -45.91
N THR A 323 -7.03 21.26 -46.79
CA THR A 323 -7.05 21.47 -48.23
C THR A 323 -8.40 21.03 -48.79
N ILE A 324 -9.29 22.01 -48.96
CA ILE A 324 -10.63 21.84 -49.55
C ILE A 324 -10.60 22.05 -51.07
N GLU A 325 -9.75 22.96 -51.56
CA GLU A 325 -9.56 23.17 -52.98
C GLU A 325 -8.07 23.22 -53.31
N LEU A 326 -7.70 22.57 -54.40
CA LEU A 326 -6.36 22.62 -54.97
C LEU A 326 -6.41 23.22 -56.36
N ASN A 327 -6.12 24.52 -56.46
CA ASN A 327 -6.04 25.22 -57.72
C ASN A 327 -4.59 25.43 -58.14
N LEU A 328 -4.17 24.64 -59.13
CA LEU A 328 -2.86 24.67 -59.75
C LEU A 328 -2.95 24.90 -61.27
N ILE A 329 -3.97 25.63 -61.73
CA ILE A 329 -4.11 26.00 -63.14
C ILE A 329 -2.89 26.83 -63.58
N GLU A 330 -2.36 26.60 -64.79
CA GLU A 330 -1.26 27.40 -65.38
C GLU A 330 0.04 27.42 -64.55
N ASN A 331 0.38 26.32 -63.85
CA ASN A 331 1.55 26.24 -62.98
C ASN A 331 2.78 25.55 -63.60
N GLN A 332 2.76 25.27 -64.90
CA GLN A 332 3.86 24.58 -65.61
C GLN A 332 4.24 23.23 -64.97
N LEU A 333 3.31 22.57 -64.27
CA LEU A 333 3.54 21.27 -63.65
C LEU A 333 3.91 20.24 -64.71
N THR A 334 4.85 19.35 -64.40
CA THR A 334 5.35 18.30 -65.30
C THR A 334 5.32 16.94 -64.60
N GLY A 335 5.50 15.86 -65.38
CA GLY A 335 5.45 14.49 -64.86
C GLY A 335 4.01 14.02 -64.66
N ASN A 336 3.85 12.94 -63.89
CA ASN A 336 2.54 12.34 -63.66
C ASN A 336 1.78 13.07 -62.55
N ILE A 337 0.46 12.87 -62.50
CA ILE A 337 -0.32 13.17 -61.30
C ILE A 337 0.11 12.18 -60.20
N PRO A 338 0.64 12.64 -59.05
CA PRO A 338 1.03 11.74 -57.96
C PRO A 338 -0.19 10.99 -57.42
N PRO A 339 -0.15 9.65 -57.29
CA PRO A 339 -1.25 8.88 -56.68
C PRO A 339 -1.61 9.34 -55.26
N GLU A 340 -0.63 9.90 -54.54
CA GLU A 340 -0.80 10.48 -53.21
C GLU A 340 -1.84 11.61 -53.17
N ILE A 341 -2.20 12.20 -54.32
CA ILE A 341 -3.32 13.16 -54.42
C ILE A 341 -4.61 12.60 -53.82
N GLY A 342 -4.83 11.27 -53.93
CA GLY A 342 -6.00 10.58 -53.40
C GLY A 342 -6.11 10.58 -51.87
N ILE A 343 -5.08 11.03 -51.16
CA ILE A 343 -5.07 11.18 -49.70
C ILE A 343 -5.83 12.46 -49.27
N LEU A 344 -5.94 13.47 -50.14
CA LEU A 344 -6.63 14.74 -49.86
C LEU A 344 -8.17 14.58 -49.92
N THR A 345 -8.73 13.67 -49.14
CA THR A 345 -10.14 13.23 -49.22
C THR A 345 -11.17 14.33 -48.91
N ASN A 346 -10.75 15.44 -48.30
CA ASN A 346 -11.59 16.63 -48.08
C ASN A 346 -11.69 17.57 -49.29
N LEU A 347 -10.99 17.28 -50.40
CA LEU A 347 -11.07 18.09 -51.62
C LEU A 347 -12.48 18.12 -52.20
N THR A 348 -12.98 19.32 -52.47
CA THR A 348 -14.18 19.61 -53.28
C THR A 348 -13.81 20.08 -54.68
N GLY A 349 -12.64 20.71 -54.86
CA GLY A 349 -12.18 21.18 -56.17
C GLY A 349 -10.72 20.81 -56.46
N LEU A 350 -10.48 20.14 -57.59
CA LEU A 350 -9.13 19.82 -58.08
C LEU A 350 -8.95 20.41 -59.49
N PHE A 351 -8.14 21.46 -59.58
CA PHE A 351 -7.91 22.21 -60.81
C PHE A 351 -6.46 22.15 -61.27
N LEU A 352 -6.19 21.31 -62.27
CA LEU A 352 -4.86 21.06 -62.83
C LEU A 352 -4.78 21.44 -64.32
N SER A 353 -5.78 22.15 -64.86
CA SER A 353 -5.80 22.52 -66.27
C SER A 353 -4.64 23.42 -66.68
N TYR A 354 -4.28 23.41 -67.96
CA TYR A 354 -3.22 24.24 -68.52
C TYR A 354 -1.83 23.98 -67.88
N ASN A 355 -1.46 22.71 -67.76
CA ASN A 355 -0.13 22.29 -67.32
C ASN A 355 0.53 21.39 -68.38
N TYR A 356 1.68 20.80 -68.05
CA TYR A 356 2.40 19.84 -68.88
C TYR A 356 2.41 18.44 -68.24
N LEU A 357 1.33 18.09 -67.53
CA LEU A 357 1.17 16.79 -66.89
C LEU A 357 1.08 15.68 -67.95
N GLN A 358 1.66 14.52 -67.65
CA GLN A 358 1.77 13.37 -68.55
C GLN A 358 1.34 12.09 -67.82
N GLY A 359 1.40 10.95 -68.52
CA GLY A 359 1.04 9.65 -67.95
C GLY A 359 -0.47 9.49 -67.75
N GLU A 360 -0.86 8.47 -67.00
CA GLU A 360 -2.26 8.12 -66.76
C GLU A 360 -2.87 8.94 -65.62
N ILE A 361 -4.21 9.04 -65.61
CA ILE A 361 -4.95 9.52 -64.44
C ILE A 361 -4.89 8.41 -63.38
N PRO A 362 -4.35 8.63 -62.17
CA PRO A 362 -4.25 7.59 -61.15
C PRO A 362 -5.65 7.16 -60.66
N SER A 363 -5.83 5.85 -60.43
CA SER A 363 -7.08 5.29 -59.90
C SER A 363 -7.47 5.87 -58.54
N GLU A 364 -6.47 6.30 -57.76
CA GLU A 364 -6.59 6.92 -56.44
C GLU A 364 -7.37 8.23 -56.49
N ILE A 365 -7.56 8.84 -57.67
CA ILE A 365 -8.45 9.98 -57.82
C ILE A 365 -9.88 9.65 -57.37
N GLY A 366 -10.31 8.38 -57.49
CA GLY A 366 -11.60 7.90 -57.02
C GLY A 366 -11.76 7.88 -55.49
N ASN A 367 -10.69 8.09 -54.72
CA ASN A 367 -10.77 8.23 -53.27
C ASN A 367 -11.30 9.61 -52.82
N LEU A 368 -11.31 10.59 -53.73
CA LEU A 368 -11.72 11.98 -53.45
C LEU A 368 -13.26 12.11 -53.44
N ILE A 369 -13.95 11.32 -52.62
CA ILE A 369 -15.41 11.18 -52.64
C ILE A 369 -16.20 12.50 -52.42
N ASN A 370 -15.56 13.54 -51.89
CA ASN A 370 -16.15 14.87 -51.68
C ASN A 370 -16.00 15.80 -52.90
N LEU A 371 -15.30 15.37 -53.96
CA LEU A 371 -14.95 16.20 -55.10
C LEU A 371 -16.20 16.56 -55.93
N THR A 372 -16.40 17.86 -56.15
CA THR A 372 -17.49 18.41 -56.96
C THR A 372 -17.01 18.89 -58.33
N GLU A 373 -15.75 19.31 -58.43
CA GLU A 373 -15.13 19.82 -59.66
C GLU A 373 -13.77 19.17 -59.91
N LEU A 374 -13.60 18.56 -61.08
CA LEU A 374 -12.34 17.95 -61.54
C LEU A 374 -11.96 18.50 -62.91
N HIS A 375 -10.88 19.29 -62.95
CA HIS A 375 -10.41 19.99 -64.15
C HIS A 375 -8.98 19.56 -64.50
N LEU A 376 -8.85 18.71 -65.53
CA LEU A 376 -7.57 18.18 -66.02
C LEU A 376 -7.28 18.58 -67.47
N GLY A 377 -8.05 19.50 -68.04
CA GLY A 377 -7.97 19.84 -69.47
C GLY A 377 -6.70 20.61 -69.87
N HIS A 378 -6.31 20.54 -71.14
CA HIS A 378 -5.07 21.14 -71.65
C HIS A 378 -3.82 20.63 -70.91
N ASN A 379 -3.59 19.32 -71.03
CA ASN A 379 -2.42 18.60 -70.52
C ASN A 379 -1.99 17.54 -71.55
N GLY A 380 -0.99 16.71 -71.22
CA GLY A 380 -0.53 15.57 -72.00
C GLY A 380 -0.89 14.21 -71.39
N LEU A 381 -2.03 14.10 -70.69
CA LEU A 381 -2.47 12.86 -70.04
C LEU A 381 -2.83 11.80 -71.08
N GLN A 382 -2.43 10.57 -70.84
CA GLN A 382 -2.54 9.40 -71.73
C GLN A 382 -3.30 8.25 -71.03
N GLY A 383 -3.52 7.14 -71.75
CA GLY A 383 -4.20 5.96 -71.20
C GLY A 383 -5.73 6.08 -71.23
N GLU A 384 -6.41 5.22 -70.49
CA GLU A 384 -7.87 5.23 -70.37
C GLU A 384 -8.31 6.10 -69.17
N ILE A 385 -9.58 6.49 -69.15
CA ILE A 385 -10.18 7.12 -67.98
C ILE A 385 -10.40 6.03 -66.92
N PRO A 386 -9.86 6.16 -65.69
CA PRO A 386 -10.03 5.12 -64.67
C PRO A 386 -11.51 4.98 -64.28
N PRO A 387 -12.06 3.75 -64.23
CA PRO A 387 -13.45 3.53 -63.83
C PRO A 387 -13.74 4.01 -62.40
N GLU A 388 -12.72 4.14 -61.55
CA GLU A 388 -12.80 4.68 -60.19
C GLU A 388 -13.30 6.15 -60.15
N ILE A 389 -13.30 6.89 -61.27
CA ILE A 389 -14.00 8.20 -61.34
C ILE A 389 -15.48 8.05 -60.99
N GLY A 390 -16.08 6.88 -61.23
CA GLY A 390 -17.44 6.56 -60.80
C GLY A 390 -17.68 6.60 -59.29
N ASN A 391 -16.62 6.53 -58.47
CA ASN A 391 -16.72 6.66 -57.01
C ASN A 391 -16.95 8.11 -56.58
N LEU A 392 -16.73 9.09 -57.46
CA LEU A 392 -16.88 10.52 -57.20
C LEU A 392 -18.37 10.93 -57.27
N VAL A 393 -19.16 10.40 -56.35
CA VAL A 393 -20.64 10.54 -56.33
C VAL A 393 -21.14 11.99 -56.23
N ASN A 394 -20.29 12.92 -55.80
CA ASN A 394 -20.60 14.35 -55.69
C ASN A 394 -20.14 15.16 -56.90
N LEU A 395 -19.50 14.55 -57.90
CA LEU A 395 -18.89 15.25 -59.03
C LEU A 395 -19.98 15.85 -59.94
N THR A 396 -19.88 17.15 -60.16
CA THR A 396 -20.82 17.91 -61.02
C THR A 396 -20.15 18.42 -62.29
N HIS A 397 -18.84 18.65 -62.25
CA HIS A 397 -18.06 19.13 -63.38
C HIS A 397 -16.82 18.25 -63.58
N LEU A 398 -16.76 17.60 -64.73
CA LEU A 398 -15.61 16.82 -65.18
C LEU A 398 -15.09 17.40 -66.50
N SER A 399 -13.84 17.87 -66.50
CA SER A 399 -13.21 18.53 -67.64
C SER A 399 -11.90 17.84 -68.01
N LEU A 400 -11.91 17.10 -69.13
CA LEU A 400 -10.77 16.29 -69.62
C LEU A 400 -10.28 16.70 -71.03
N TRP A 401 -10.78 17.81 -71.57
CA TRP A 401 -10.52 18.24 -72.95
C TRP A 401 -9.05 18.50 -73.23
N ASP A 402 -8.62 18.35 -74.49
CA ASP A 402 -7.24 18.61 -74.94
C ASP A 402 -6.19 17.86 -74.11
N ASN A 403 -6.29 16.52 -74.20
CA ASN A 403 -5.37 15.52 -73.67
C ASN A 403 -5.18 14.40 -74.73
N GLU A 404 -4.34 13.42 -74.45
CA GLU A 404 -4.06 12.25 -75.29
C GLU A 404 -4.76 10.97 -74.78
N LEU A 405 -5.90 11.13 -74.10
CA LEU A 405 -6.69 10.01 -73.55
C LEU A 405 -7.25 9.11 -74.66
N THR A 406 -7.30 7.81 -74.39
CA THR A 406 -7.75 6.75 -75.29
C THR A 406 -8.80 5.86 -74.60
N GLY A 407 -9.28 4.82 -75.28
CA GLY A 407 -10.29 3.90 -74.73
C GLY A 407 -11.73 4.42 -74.83
N SER A 408 -12.65 3.74 -74.12
CA SER A 408 -14.06 4.13 -74.01
C SER A 408 -14.31 4.95 -72.74
N ILE A 409 -15.33 5.81 -72.77
CA ILE A 409 -15.84 6.45 -71.54
C ILE A 409 -16.35 5.35 -70.60
N PRO A 410 -15.85 5.25 -69.35
CA PRO A 410 -16.30 4.25 -68.40
C PRO A 410 -17.81 4.37 -68.16
N PRO A 411 -18.57 3.24 -68.17
CA PRO A 411 -20.01 3.26 -67.94
C PRO A 411 -20.39 3.82 -66.55
N GLU A 412 -19.45 3.82 -65.61
CA GLU A 412 -19.59 4.36 -64.25
C GLU A 412 -19.76 5.90 -64.23
N ILE A 413 -19.41 6.63 -65.30
CA ILE A 413 -19.55 8.11 -65.39
C ILE A 413 -20.97 8.54 -65.83
N GLY A 414 -21.80 7.61 -66.31
CA GLY A 414 -23.03 7.94 -67.05
C GLY A 414 -24.31 7.22 -66.60
N ASN A 415 -24.36 6.64 -65.40
CA ASN A 415 -25.55 5.96 -64.87
C ASN A 415 -26.20 6.68 -63.69
#